data_AF-A0A1M3BDC0-F1
#
_entry.id   AF-A0A1M3BDC0-F1
#
_cell.length_a   1.000
_cell.length_b   1.000
_cell.length_c   1.000
_cell.angle_alpha   90.00
_cell.angle_beta   90.00
_cell.angle_gamma   90.00
#
_symmetry.space_group_name_H-M   'P 1'
#
loop_
_entity.id
_entity.type
_entity.pdbx_description
1 polymer ?
#
loop_
_entity_poly.entity_id
_entity_poly.type
_entity_poly.pdbx_seq_one_letter_code
_entity_poly.pdbx_strand_id
1 'polypeptide(L)'
;MNEYFIDLDCLLKKRHNREALAIKDFVAAQENLRKLNVKLQILKKELITIKTQTSSISGSYWDVLHKQLLDHHKALTKAKENFENKKYMLIQAIRKRKMLEIIKEKKQKNFLNDIKKSLNKNFPKN
;
A
#
# COMPACT_ATOMS: atom_id res chain seq x y z
N MET A 1 -6.75 5.81 39.69
CA MET A 1 -5.45 6.27 39.16
C MET A 1 -5.17 5.51 37.86
N ASN A 2 -5.15 6.24 36.74
CA ASN A 2 -4.62 5.93 35.40
C ASN A 2 -4.37 4.45 35.03
N GLU A 3 -5.44 3.76 34.66
CA GLU A 3 -5.40 2.71 33.64
C GLU A 3 -4.94 3.32 32.29
N TYR A 4 -4.42 2.51 31.38
CA TYR A 4 -3.77 2.87 30.10
C TYR A 4 -2.25 3.07 30.10
N PHE A 5 -1.48 2.22 30.78
CA PHE A 5 -0.18 1.83 30.23
C PHE A 5 -0.41 0.74 29.18
N ILE A 6 -0.76 1.13 27.95
CA ILE A 6 -0.63 0.19 26.83
C ILE A 6 0.86 0.00 26.59
N ASP A 7 1.34 -1.23 26.75
CA ASP A 7 2.70 -1.62 26.43
C ASP A 7 3.06 -1.18 25.00
N LEU A 8 4.17 -0.45 24.86
CA LEU A 8 4.67 0.06 23.59
C LEU A 8 4.95 -1.09 22.61
N ASP A 9 5.32 -2.26 23.12
CA ASP A 9 5.56 -3.46 22.32
C ASP A 9 4.25 -4.04 21.76
N CYS A 10 3.17 -3.99 22.53
CA CYS A 10 1.83 -4.34 22.05
C CYS A 10 1.37 -3.38 20.95
N LEU A 11 1.63 -2.07 21.10
CA LEU A 11 1.32 -1.07 20.06
C LEU A 11 2.13 -1.30 18.78
N LEU A 12 3.43 -1.58 18.91
CA LEU A 12 4.30 -1.89 17.77
C LEU A 12 3.82 -3.14 17.04
N LYS A 13 3.50 -4.23 17.75
CA LYS A 13 2.95 -5.45 17.15
C LYS A 13 1.67 -5.17 16.36
N LYS A 14 0.73 -4.40 16.93
CA LYS A 14 -0.48 -3.97 16.22
C LYS A 14 -0.17 -3.16 14.96
N ARG A 15 0.90 -2.37 14.95
CA ARG A 15 1.31 -1.54 13.81
C ARG A 15 1.98 -2.34 12.72
N HIS A 16 2.84 -3.30 13.06
CA HIS A 16 3.37 -4.27 12.11
C HIS A 16 2.24 -5.05 11.41
N ASN A 17 1.24 -5.51 12.17
CA ASN A 17 0.09 -6.22 11.58
C ASN A 17 -0.71 -5.33 10.61
N ARG A 18 -0.91 -4.05 10.95
CA ARG A 18 -1.58 -3.08 10.06
C ARG A 18 -0.76 -2.77 8.81
N GLU A 19 0.56 -2.66 8.92
CA GLU A 19 1.45 -2.51 7.78
C GLU A 19 1.42 -3.73 6.88
N ALA A 20 1.50 -4.94 7.44
CA ALA A 20 1.38 -6.18 6.68
C ALA A 20 0.06 -6.29 5.92
N LEU A 21 -1.06 -5.87 6.54
CA LEU A 21 -2.35 -5.79 5.86
C LEU A 21 -2.34 -4.75 4.72
N ALA A 22 -1.78 -3.57 4.97
CA ALA A 22 -1.66 -2.53 3.94
C ALA A 22 -0.77 -2.95 2.76
N ILE A 23 0.28 -3.74 3.02
CA ILE A 23 1.13 -4.34 1.97
C ILE A 23 0.31 -5.30 1.12
N LYS A 24 -0.44 -6.21 1.75
CA LYS A 24 -1.31 -7.16 1.02
C LYS A 24 -2.32 -6.45 0.13
N ASP A 25 -2.99 -5.43 0.67
CA ASP A 25 -3.95 -4.62 -0.07
C ASP A 25 -3.31 -3.86 -1.25
N PHE A 26 -2.11 -3.30 -1.03
CA PHE A 26 -1.37 -2.59 -2.07
C PHE A 26 -0.96 -3.52 -3.21
N VAL A 27 -0.42 -4.70 -2.88
CA VAL A 27 -0.04 -5.71 -3.87
C VAL A 27 -1.27 -6.20 -4.66
N ALA A 28 -2.40 -6.41 -4.00
CA ALA A 28 -3.64 -6.78 -4.67
C ALA A 28 -4.13 -5.70 -5.64
N ALA A 29 -4.07 -4.42 -5.24
CA ALA A 29 -4.42 -3.31 -6.12
C ALA A 29 -3.47 -3.18 -7.32
N GLN A 30 -2.17 -3.39 -7.10
CA GLN A 30 -1.15 -3.38 -8.14
C GLN A 30 -1.39 -4.49 -9.18
N GLU A 31 -1.66 -5.71 -8.74
CA GLU A 31 -1.92 -6.84 -9.64
C GLU A 31 -3.22 -6.66 -10.43
N ASN A 32 -4.28 -6.12 -9.80
CA ASN A 32 -5.51 -5.78 -10.51
C ASN A 32 -5.26 -4.75 -11.62
N LEU A 33 -4.50 -3.69 -11.33
CA LEU A 33 -4.14 -2.68 -12.32
C LEU A 33 -3.30 -3.28 -13.46
N ARG A 34 -2.38 -4.21 -13.15
CA ARG A 34 -1.59 -4.95 -14.15
C ARG A 34 -2.48 -5.74 -15.10
N LYS A 35 -3.42 -6.54 -14.56
CA LYS A 35 -4.37 -7.34 -15.35
C LYS A 35 -5.21 -6.47 -16.28
N LEU A 36 -5.70 -5.33 -15.79
CA LEU A 36 -6.48 -4.40 -16.61
C LEU A 36 -5.63 -3.75 -17.72
N ASN A 37 -4.37 -3.40 -17.43
CA ASN A 37 -3.47 -2.87 -18.46
C ASN A 37 -3.18 -3.91 -19.56
N VAL A 38 -2.99 -5.18 -19.20
CA VAL A 38 -2.82 -6.27 -20.18
C VAL A 38 -4.08 -6.40 -21.05
N LYS A 39 -5.26 -6.43 -20.45
CA LYS A 39 -6.54 -6.50 -21.20
C LYS A 39 -6.73 -5.30 -22.13
N LEU A 40 -6.29 -4.10 -21.73
CA LEU A 40 -6.35 -2.91 -22.60
C LEU A 40 -5.47 -3.10 -23.85
N GLN A 41 -4.27 -3.68 -23.70
CA GLN A 41 -3.39 -3.95 -24.84
C GLN A 41 -4.00 -4.96 -25.81
N ILE A 42 -4.70 -5.99 -25.29
CA ILE A 42 -5.42 -6.97 -26.12
C ILE A 42 -6.53 -6.28 -26.91
N LEU A 43 -7.41 -5.52 -26.25
CA LEU A 43 -8.50 -4.79 -26.91
C LEU A 43 -7.98 -3.80 -27.98
N LYS A 44 -6.84 -3.14 -27.72
CA LYS A 44 -6.21 -2.26 -28.72
C LYS A 44 -5.70 -3.03 -29.94
N LYS A 45 -5.14 -4.24 -29.76
CA LYS A 45 -4.71 -5.09 -30.87
C LYS A 45 -5.91 -5.56 -31.70
N GLU A 46 -6.97 -6.02 -31.04
CA GLU A 46 -8.21 -6.42 -31.72
C GLU A 46 -8.78 -5.27 -32.55
N LEU A 47 -8.83 -4.07 -31.98
CA LEU A 47 -9.27 -2.86 -32.69
C LEU A 47 -8.45 -2.57 -33.96
N ILE A 48 -7.13 -2.76 -33.89
CA ILE A 48 -6.23 -2.57 -35.05
C ILE A 48 -6.52 -3.64 -36.11
N THR A 49 -6.59 -4.91 -35.71
CA THR A 49 -6.88 -6.03 -36.63
C THR A 49 -8.16 -5.80 -37.41
N ILE A 50 -9.21 -5.33 -36.73
CA ILE A 50 -10.51 -5.03 -37.31
C ILE A 50 -10.44 -3.87 -38.31
N LYS A 51 -9.71 -2.80 -37.98
CA LYS A 51 -9.48 -1.68 -38.90
C LYS A 51 -8.72 -2.09 -40.15
N THR A 52 -7.91 -3.15 -40.08
CA THR A 52 -7.10 -3.63 -41.22
C THR A 52 -7.79 -4.71 -42.06
N GLN A 53 -8.78 -5.43 -41.53
CA GLN A 53 -9.49 -6.54 -42.20
C GLN A 53 -10.85 -6.12 -42.79
N THR A 54 -10.98 -4.86 -43.22
CA THR A 54 -12.22 -4.10 -43.48
C THR A 54 -13.19 -4.63 -44.55
N SER A 55 -13.03 -5.83 -45.09
CA SER A 55 -13.93 -6.34 -46.15
C SER A 55 -15.23 -7.02 -45.65
N SER A 56 -15.45 -7.28 -44.35
CA SER A 56 -16.70 -7.96 -43.91
C SER A 56 -17.17 -7.75 -42.46
N ILE A 57 -16.70 -6.72 -41.75
CA ILE A 57 -17.04 -6.57 -40.32
C ILE A 57 -18.36 -5.82 -40.16
N SER A 58 -19.40 -6.56 -39.72
CA SER A 58 -20.73 -6.01 -39.43
C SER A 58 -20.70 -4.87 -38.41
N GLY A 59 -21.57 -3.86 -38.59
CA GLY A 59 -21.71 -2.73 -37.67
C GLY A 59 -21.98 -3.15 -36.21
N SER A 60 -22.66 -4.28 -35.99
CA SER A 60 -22.92 -4.83 -34.66
C SER A 60 -21.65 -5.21 -33.89
N TYR A 61 -20.59 -5.62 -34.58
CA TYR A 61 -19.33 -6.00 -33.92
C TYR A 61 -18.55 -4.77 -33.43
N TRP A 62 -18.63 -3.67 -34.19
CA TRP A 62 -18.07 -2.38 -33.79
C TRP A 62 -18.69 -1.84 -32.50
N ASP A 63 -20.02 -1.93 -32.37
CA ASP A 63 -20.74 -1.48 -31.17
C ASP A 63 -20.36 -2.29 -29.92
N VAL A 64 -20.21 -3.61 -30.07
CA VAL A 64 -19.79 -4.50 -28.97
C VAL A 64 -18.40 -4.13 -28.48
N LEU A 65 -17.44 -3.94 -29.39
CA LEU A 65 -16.07 -3.57 -29.03
C LEU A 65 -15.97 -2.18 -28.43
N HIS A 66 -16.70 -1.22 -28.98
CA HIS A 66 -16.73 0.13 -28.44
C HIS A 66 -17.27 0.14 -26.99
N LYS A 67 -18.35 -0.61 -26.73
CA LYS A 67 -18.89 -0.80 -25.38
C LYS A 67 -17.87 -1.46 -24.44
N GLN A 68 -17.22 -2.54 -24.87
CA GLN A 68 -16.19 -3.21 -24.08
C GLN A 68 -15.03 -2.28 -23.73
N LEU A 69 -14.61 -1.42 -24.66
CA LEU A 69 -13.52 -0.46 -24.47
C LEU A 69 -13.91 0.63 -23.47
N LEU A 70 -15.15 1.11 -23.52
CA LEU A 70 -15.71 2.07 -22.56
C LEU A 70 -15.78 1.47 -21.14
N ASP A 71 -16.31 0.26 -21.01
CA ASP A 71 -16.42 -0.44 -19.72
C ASP A 71 -15.03 -0.74 -19.15
N HIS A 72 -14.09 -1.13 -20.00
CA HIS A 72 -12.71 -1.36 -19.60
C HIS A 72 -12.00 -0.07 -19.17
N HIS A 73 -12.26 1.05 -19.84
CA HIS A 73 -11.74 2.36 -19.44
C HIS A 73 -12.25 2.76 -18.05
N LYS A 74 -13.55 2.59 -17.78
CA LYS A 74 -14.13 2.85 -16.45
C LYS A 74 -13.49 1.98 -15.37
N ALA A 75 -13.30 0.69 -15.64
CA ALA A 75 -12.64 -0.23 -14.71
C ALA A 75 -11.19 0.19 -14.44
N LEU A 76 -10.45 0.61 -15.48
CA LEU A 76 -9.07 1.05 -15.36
C LEU A 76 -8.95 2.33 -14.52
N THR A 77 -9.84 3.30 -14.71
CA THR A 77 -9.87 4.54 -13.92
C THR A 77 -10.09 4.24 -12.44
N LYS A 78 -11.11 3.43 -12.10
CA LYS A 78 -11.36 3.00 -10.72
C LYS A 78 -10.18 2.24 -10.12
N ALA A 79 -9.52 1.39 -10.91
CA ALA A 79 -8.36 0.63 -10.45
C ALA A 79 -7.15 1.54 -10.16
N LYS A 80 -6.93 2.58 -10.97
CA LYS A 80 -5.87 3.58 -10.72
C LYS A 80 -6.12 4.38 -9.45
N GLU A 81 -7.36 4.84 -9.25
CA GLU A 81 -7.75 5.53 -8.01
C GLU A 81 -7.55 4.65 -6.78
N ASN A 82 -8.00 3.39 -6.86
CA ASN A 82 -7.79 2.43 -5.77
C ASN A 82 -6.30 2.16 -5.51
N PHE A 83 -5.48 2.04 -6.56
CA PHE A 83 -4.03 1.85 -6.43
C PHE A 83 -3.37 3.02 -5.67
N GLU A 84 -3.66 4.27 -6.06
CA GLU A 84 -3.09 5.45 -5.37
C GLU A 84 -3.59 5.56 -3.92
N ASN A 85 -4.86 5.24 -3.67
CA ASN A 85 -5.39 5.18 -2.30
C ASN A 85 -4.65 4.12 -1.45
N LYS A 86 -4.49 2.89 -1.95
CA LYS A 86 -3.78 1.83 -1.21
C LYS A 86 -2.30 2.17 -1.00
N LYS A 87 -1.65 2.80 -1.98
CA LYS A 87 -0.28 3.32 -1.84
C LYS A 87 -0.19 4.36 -0.72
N TYR A 88 -1.11 5.32 -0.68
CA TYR A 88 -1.18 6.30 0.39
C TYR A 88 -1.36 5.64 1.77
N MET A 89 -2.30 4.69 1.88
CA MET A 89 -2.54 3.96 3.13
C MET A 89 -1.29 3.18 3.61
N LEU A 90 -0.57 2.53 2.70
CA LEU A 90 0.68 1.83 3.00
C LEU A 90 1.74 2.79 3.53
N ILE A 91 1.95 3.94 2.88
CA ILE A 91 2.89 4.97 3.33
C ILE A 91 2.53 5.44 4.74
N GLN A 92 1.25 5.67 5.02
CA GLN A 92 0.79 6.07 6.36
C GLN A 92 1.00 4.98 7.40
N ALA A 93 0.79 3.70 7.06
CA ALA A 93 1.05 2.58 7.96
C ALA A 93 2.53 2.49 8.33
N ILE A 94 3.42 2.57 7.35
CA ILE A 94 4.88 2.56 7.54
C ILE A 94 5.32 3.73 8.42
N ARG A 95 4.84 4.95 8.13
CA ARG A 95 5.18 6.14 8.93
C ARG A 95 4.79 5.98 10.39
N LYS A 96 3.57 5.48 10.67
CA LYS A 96 3.07 5.27 12.03
C LYS A 96 3.86 4.19 12.78
N ARG A 97 4.29 3.12 12.11
CA ARG A 97 5.18 2.11 12.71
C ARG A 97 6.53 2.71 13.06
N LYS A 98 7.22 3.33 12.08
CA LYS A 98 8.55 3.93 12.27
C LYS A 98 8.57 4.96 13.39
N MET A 99 7.52 5.77 13.51
CA MET A 99 7.38 6.74 14.62
C MET A 99 7.44 6.06 15.99
N LEU A 100 6.76 4.92 16.16
CA LEU A 100 6.74 4.19 17.42
C LEU A 100 8.07 3.49 17.71
N GLU A 101 8.78 3.01 16.69
CA GLU A 101 10.13 2.46 16.83
C GLU A 101 11.09 3.52 17.35
N ILE A 102 11.07 4.72 16.75
CA ILE A 102 11.87 5.86 17.22
C ILE A 102 11.55 6.21 18.68
N ILE A 103 10.28 6.18 19.08
CA ILE A 103 9.87 6.42 20.46
C ILE A 103 10.42 5.33 21.39
N LYS A 104 10.37 4.06 20.98
CA LYS A 104 10.91 2.93 21.74
C LYS A 104 12.42 3.07 21.95
N GLU A 105 13.17 3.35 20.89
CA GLU A 105 14.61 3.56 20.93
C GLU A 105 14.99 4.73 21.85
N LYS A 106 14.28 5.86 21.76
CA LYS A 106 14.51 7.01 22.65
C LYS A 106 14.26 6.67 24.12
N LYS A 107 13.19 5.94 24.43
CA LYS A 107 12.89 5.49 25.80
C LYS A 107 13.98 4.55 26.33
N GLN A 108 14.42 3.59 25.54
CA GLN A 108 15.51 2.67 25.91
C GLN A 108 16.82 3.44 26.16
N LYS A 109 17.18 4.39 25.29
CA LYS A 109 18.39 5.21 25.46
C LYS A 109 18.33 6.05 26.74
N ASN A 110 17.19 6.68 27.03
CA ASN A 110 17.01 7.46 28.26
C ASN A 110 17.14 6.59 29.51
N PHE A 111 16.49 5.42 29.51
CA PHE A 111 16.60 4.46 30.60
C PHE A 111 18.05 4.02 30.87
N LEU A 112 18.80 3.69 29.81
CA LEU A 112 20.23 3.35 29.93
C LEU A 112 21.07 4.51 30.47
N ASN A 113 20.78 5.74 30.05
CA ASN A 113 21.45 6.93 30.56
C ASN A 113 21.17 7.16 32.05
N ASP A 114 19.94 6.93 32.50
CA ASP A 114 19.54 7.09 33.90
C ASP A 114 20.19 6.02 34.78
N ILE A 115 20.28 4.77 34.32
CA ILE A 115 21.08 3.72 34.98
C ILE A 115 22.54 4.16 35.09
N LYS A 116 23.16 4.63 34.00
CA LYS A 116 24.55 5.06 33.98
C LYS A 116 24.82 6.20 34.98
N LYS A 117 23.91 7.18 35.05
CA LYS A 117 23.98 8.27 36.04
C LYS A 117 23.86 7.74 37.47
N SER A 118 22.94 6.82 37.72
CA SER A 118 22.75 6.21 39.05
C SER A 118 24.00 5.43 39.48
N LEU A 119 24.58 4.62 38.59
CA LEU A 119 25.81 3.86 38.85
C LEU A 119 26.99 4.79 39.15
N ASN A 120 27.20 5.85 38.36
CA ASN A 120 28.29 6.81 38.60
C ASN A 120 28.15 7.57 39.93
N LYS A 121 26.91 7.82 40.39
CA LYS A 121 26.67 8.44 41.70
C LYS A 121 26.98 7.49 42.85
N ASN A 122 26.61 6.22 42.72
CA ASN A 122 26.72 5.24 43.79
C ASN A 122 28.09 4.54 43.83
N PHE A 123 28.83 4.54 42.72
CA PHE A 123 30.15 3.92 42.58
C PHE A 123 31.08 4.84 41.75
N PRO A 124 31.58 5.96 42.33
CA PRO A 124 32.54 6.79 41.64
C PRO A 124 33.82 5.99 41.37
N LYS A 125 34.32 6.06 40.13
CA LYS A 125 35.61 5.44 39.78
C LYS A 125 36.71 6.27 40.44
N ASN A 126 37.40 5.68 41.43
CA ASN A 126 38.70 6.16 41.90
C ASN A 126 39.74 6.05 40.79
#